data_AF-A8BMY1-F1
#
_entry.id   AF-A8BMY1-F1
#
_cell.length_a   1.000
_cell.length_b   1.000
_cell.length_c   1.000
_cell.angle_alpha   90.00
_cell.angle_beta   90.00
_cell.angle_gamma   90.00
#
_symmetry.space_group_name_H-M   'P 1'
#
loop_
_entity.id
_entity.type
_entity.pdbx_description
1 polymer ?
#
loop_
_entity_poly.entity_id
_entity_poly.type
_entity_poly.pdbx_seq_one_letter_code
_entity_poly.pdbx_strand_id
1 'polypeptide(L)'
;MVGPFDSLADALIRQMNLQLEDMRHNGEYSLLLRIIRGQTSLTDRVAKNQEALSVARKKAGAILTVSRPKPQTDPGFIQRTQKALEETQDAIQETQRNIERLEAQLKDVTAKTANKDELRRAALTLADRENAGREELVELYHSISGVHWDQPDLGYVLSEEIAKPIRFSSCVDATNQLWEMINM
;
A
#
# COMPACT_ATOMS: atom_id res chain seq x y z
N MET A 1 -83.04 -6.28 42.07
CA MET A 1 -81.82 -6.60 42.84
C MET A 1 -80.73 -6.84 41.81
N VAL A 2 -79.73 -5.95 41.74
CA VAL A 2 -78.55 -6.11 40.87
C VAL A 2 -77.59 -7.06 41.57
N GLY A 3 -77.13 -8.11 40.87
CA GLY A 3 -76.31 -9.15 41.48
C GLY A 3 -74.87 -8.68 41.73
N PRO A 4 -74.17 -9.23 42.73
CA PRO A 4 -72.77 -8.85 43.03
C PRO A 4 -71.80 -9.15 41.87
N PHE A 5 -72.18 -10.00 40.91
CA PHE A 5 -71.41 -10.28 39.69
C PHE A 5 -71.53 -9.19 38.61
N ASP A 6 -72.68 -8.50 38.53
CA ASP A 6 -72.88 -7.39 37.59
C ASP A 6 -72.00 -6.19 37.99
N SER A 7 -71.85 -5.97 39.30
CA SER A 7 -70.95 -4.96 39.91
C SER A 7 -69.47 -5.19 39.57
N LEU A 8 -69.02 -6.45 39.56
CA LEU A 8 -67.62 -6.79 39.32
C LEU A 8 -67.27 -6.75 37.82
N ALA A 9 -68.20 -7.17 36.96
CA ALA A 9 -68.07 -7.00 35.52
C ALA A 9 -68.05 -5.51 35.14
N ASP A 10 -68.95 -4.70 35.72
CA ASP A 10 -68.97 -3.25 35.51
C ASP A 10 -67.70 -2.57 36.03
N ALA A 11 -67.16 -3.01 37.17
CA ALA A 11 -65.91 -2.49 37.72
C ALA A 11 -64.72 -2.82 36.82
N LEU A 12 -64.65 -4.04 36.28
CA LEU A 12 -63.61 -4.45 35.32
C LEU A 12 -63.72 -3.65 34.02
N ILE A 13 -64.92 -3.47 33.48
CA ILE A 13 -65.14 -2.67 32.27
C ILE A 13 -64.73 -1.21 32.50
N ARG A 14 -65.07 -0.62 33.64
CA ARG A 14 -64.64 0.75 34.00
C ARG A 14 -63.13 0.85 34.14
N GLN A 15 -62.49 -0.10 34.80
CA GLN A 15 -61.04 -0.13 34.97
C GLN A 15 -60.31 -0.29 33.63
N MET A 16 -60.80 -1.17 32.76
CA MET A 16 -60.29 -1.33 31.39
C MET A 16 -60.46 -0.04 30.58
N ASN A 17 -61.61 0.64 30.68
CA ASN A 17 -61.84 1.90 29.98
C ASN A 17 -60.92 3.02 30.46
N LEU A 18 -60.67 3.13 31.78
CA LEU A 18 -59.72 4.10 32.33
C LEU A 18 -58.29 3.83 31.86
N GLN A 19 -57.87 2.57 31.83
CA GLN A 19 -56.56 2.20 31.30
C GLN A 19 -56.44 2.48 29.79
N LEU A 20 -57.50 2.20 29.02
CA LEU A 20 -57.54 2.53 27.59
C LEU A 20 -57.49 4.05 27.35
N GLU A 21 -58.14 4.86 28.18
CA GLU A 21 -58.06 6.32 28.11
C GLU A 21 -56.67 6.84 28.47
N ASP A 22 -56.03 6.32 29.51
CA ASP A 22 -54.66 6.67 29.89
C ASP A 22 -53.66 6.31 28.77
N MET A 23 -53.77 5.10 28.24
CA MET A 23 -52.99 4.66 27.06
C MET A 23 -53.27 5.48 25.81
N ARG A 24 -54.51 6.00 25.65
CA ARG A 24 -54.87 6.89 24.54
C ARG A 24 -54.25 8.28 24.70
N HIS A 25 -54.23 8.82 25.92
CA HIS A 25 -53.60 10.11 26.22
C HIS A 25 -52.07 10.04 26.10
N ASN A 26 -51.46 8.93 26.52
CA ASN A 26 -50.01 8.72 26.45
C ASN A 26 -49.53 8.22 25.08
N GLY A 27 -50.44 8.05 24.10
CA GLY A 27 -50.11 7.64 22.73
C GLY A 27 -49.82 6.14 22.54
N GLU A 28 -49.73 5.37 23.63
CA GLU A 28 -49.46 3.92 23.65
C GLU A 28 -50.53 3.10 22.92
N TYR A 29 -51.80 3.51 23.02
CA TYR A 29 -52.91 2.84 22.31
C TYR A 29 -52.75 2.93 20.79
N SER A 30 -52.26 4.07 20.29
CA SER A 30 -51.99 4.26 18.86
C SER A 30 -50.81 3.42 18.38
N LEU A 31 -49.81 3.24 19.24
CA LEU A 31 -48.64 2.39 18.99
C LEU A 31 -49.04 0.91 18.94
N LEU A 32 -49.85 0.45 19.90
CA LEU A 32 -50.38 -0.92 19.93
C LEU A 32 -51.25 -1.23 18.70
N LEU A 33 -52.14 -0.31 18.30
CA LEU A 33 -52.92 -0.48 17.07
C LEU A 33 -52.04 -0.54 15.83
N ARG A 34 -50.95 0.23 15.75
CA ARG A 34 -49.97 0.13 14.66
C ARG A 34 -49.22 -1.19 14.68
N ILE A 35 -48.83 -1.69 15.85
CA ILE A 35 -48.17 -2.99 16.01
C ILE A 35 -49.10 -4.12 15.58
N ILE A 36 -50.36 -4.11 16.03
CA ILE A 36 -51.36 -5.11 15.65
C ILE A 36 -51.60 -5.09 14.14
N ARG A 37 -51.86 -3.90 13.55
CA ARG A 37 -52.02 -3.77 12.09
C ARG A 37 -50.76 -4.20 11.33
N GLY A 38 -49.58 -3.89 11.85
CA GLY A 38 -48.30 -4.33 11.32
C GLY A 38 -48.16 -5.85 11.33
N GLN A 39 -48.53 -6.50 12.44
CA GLN A 39 -48.54 -7.96 12.57
C GLN A 39 -49.56 -8.61 11.63
N THR A 40 -50.78 -8.08 11.50
CA THR A 40 -51.77 -8.59 10.54
C THR A 40 -51.24 -8.49 9.11
N SER A 41 -50.68 -7.34 8.73
CA SER A 41 -50.08 -7.14 7.41
C SER A 41 -48.89 -8.08 7.15
N LEU A 42 -48.05 -8.33 8.17
CA LEU A 42 -46.95 -9.27 8.07
C LEU A 42 -47.46 -10.70 7.88
N THR A 43 -48.51 -11.07 8.62
CA THR A 43 -49.14 -12.40 8.54
C THR A 43 -49.74 -12.63 7.16
N ASP A 44 -50.44 -11.63 6.60
CA ASP A 44 -50.97 -11.69 5.23
C ASP A 44 -49.87 -11.85 4.18
N ARG A 45 -48.74 -11.15 4.36
CA ARG A 45 -47.57 -11.28 3.46
C ARG A 45 -46.94 -12.67 3.56
N VAL A 46 -46.83 -13.22 4.76
CA VAL A 46 -46.32 -14.58 4.98
C VAL A 46 -47.25 -15.61 4.34
N ALA A 47 -48.57 -15.46 4.51
CA ALA A 47 -49.57 -16.33 3.89
C ALA A 47 -49.47 -16.31 2.35
N LYS A 48 -49.40 -15.11 1.75
CA LYS A 48 -49.22 -14.95 0.29
C LYS A 48 -47.90 -15.55 -0.21
N ASN A 49 -46.81 -15.39 0.55
CA ASN A 49 -45.52 -15.98 0.21
C ASN A 49 -45.54 -17.51 0.33
N GLN A 50 -46.22 -18.07 1.35
CA GLN A 50 -46.42 -19.52 1.48
C GLN A 50 -47.28 -20.08 0.35
N GLU A 51 -48.32 -19.37 -0.08
CA GLU A 51 -49.14 -19.75 -1.23
C GLU A 51 -48.32 -19.71 -2.53
N ALA A 52 -47.54 -18.65 -2.75
CA ALA A 52 -46.63 -18.55 -3.89
C ALA A 52 -45.58 -19.68 -3.90
N LEU A 53 -44.99 -20.00 -2.73
CA LEU A 53 -44.06 -21.13 -2.58
C LEU A 53 -44.75 -22.47 -2.81
N SER A 54 -45.99 -22.65 -2.35
CA SER A 54 -46.79 -23.86 -2.58
C SER A 54 -47.09 -24.05 -4.07
N VAL A 55 -47.48 -22.98 -4.77
CA VAL A 55 -47.68 -23.00 -6.23
C VAL A 55 -46.37 -23.28 -6.96
N ALA A 56 -45.26 -22.66 -6.57
CA ALA A 56 -43.94 -22.92 -7.14
C ALA A 56 -43.50 -24.38 -6.90
N ARG A 57 -43.77 -24.93 -5.71
CA ARG A 57 -43.47 -26.33 -5.35
C ARG A 57 -44.33 -27.30 -6.16
N LYS A 58 -45.62 -27.02 -6.35
CA LYS A 58 -46.50 -27.81 -7.24
C LYS A 58 -46.02 -27.75 -8.70
N LYS A 59 -45.61 -26.58 -9.19
CA LYS A 59 -45.03 -26.43 -10.54
C LYS A 59 -43.70 -27.18 -10.68
N ALA A 60 -42.80 -27.06 -9.71
CA ALA A 60 -41.53 -27.79 -9.69
C ALA A 60 -41.74 -29.31 -9.60
N GLY A 61 -42.70 -29.75 -8.79
CA GLY A 61 -43.14 -31.15 -8.72
C GLY A 61 -43.69 -31.65 -10.04
N ALA A 62 -44.52 -30.85 -10.72
CA ALA A 62 -45.02 -31.17 -12.06
C ALA A 62 -43.90 -31.25 -13.12
N ILE A 63 -42.87 -30.39 -13.03
CA ILE A 63 -41.68 -30.45 -13.90
C ILE A 63 -40.80 -31.69 -13.60
N LEU A 64 -40.91 -32.28 -12.41
CA LEU A 64 -40.22 -33.52 -12.03
C LEU A 64 -41.04 -34.78 -12.40
N THR A 65 -42.38 -34.68 -12.48
CA THR A 65 -43.26 -35.80 -12.86
C THR A 65 -43.55 -35.88 -14.36
N VAL A 66 -43.34 -34.81 -15.14
CA VAL A 66 -43.14 -34.93 -16.58
C VAL A 66 -41.82 -35.68 -16.74
N SER A 67 -41.88 -36.94 -17.19
CA SER A 67 -40.72 -37.77 -17.52
C SER A 67 -39.70 -36.93 -18.27
N ARG A 68 -38.69 -36.44 -17.53
CA ARG A 68 -37.60 -35.70 -18.14
C ARG A 68 -36.92 -36.68 -19.10
N PRO A 69 -36.57 -36.26 -20.33
CA PRO A 69 -35.46 -36.90 -21.01
C PRO A 69 -34.31 -36.87 -19.99
N LYS A 70 -33.64 -38.01 -19.74
CA LYS A 70 -32.40 -38.01 -18.95
C LYS A 70 -31.59 -36.81 -19.40
N PRO A 71 -31.02 -35.99 -18.49
CA PRO A 71 -30.09 -34.96 -18.92
C PRO A 71 -29.05 -35.70 -19.76
N GLN A 72 -29.04 -35.43 -21.06
CA GLN A 72 -27.92 -35.80 -21.89
C GLN A 72 -26.82 -34.87 -21.39
N THR A 73 -26.09 -35.31 -20.37
CA THR A 73 -24.76 -34.82 -20.08
C THR A 73 -24.01 -35.03 -21.37
N ASP A 74 -23.95 -33.98 -22.20
CA ASP A 74 -23.18 -34.00 -23.43
C ASP A 74 -21.73 -34.31 -23.01
N PRO A 75 -21.20 -35.51 -23.30
CA PRO A 75 -19.86 -35.89 -22.84
C PRO A 75 -18.82 -34.89 -23.31
N GLY A 76 -19.09 -34.23 -24.44
CA GLY A 76 -18.27 -33.16 -24.99
C GLY A 76 -18.23 -31.88 -24.14
N PHE A 77 -19.23 -31.60 -23.29
CA PHE A 77 -19.19 -30.44 -22.39
C PHE A 77 -18.27 -30.68 -21.19
N ILE A 78 -18.33 -31.88 -20.59
CA ILE A 78 -17.45 -32.26 -19.46
C ILE A 78 -15.98 -32.38 -19.93
N GLN A 79 -15.75 -32.96 -21.11
CA GLN A 79 -14.40 -32.99 -21.69
C GLN A 79 -13.86 -31.59 -22.00
N ARG A 80 -14.70 -30.67 -22.50
CA ARG A 80 -14.27 -29.29 -22.77
C ARG A 80 -13.92 -28.54 -21.49
N THR A 81 -14.69 -28.71 -20.41
CA THR A 81 -14.37 -28.08 -19.12
C THR A 81 -13.15 -28.71 -18.44
N GLN A 82 -12.95 -30.02 -18.55
CA GLN A 82 -11.71 -30.65 -18.08
C GLN A 82 -10.48 -30.16 -18.86
N LYS A 83 -10.56 -30.08 -20.19
CA LYS A 83 -9.47 -29.57 -21.02
C LYS A 83 -9.16 -28.10 -20.71
N ALA A 84 -10.18 -27.26 -20.54
CA ALA A 84 -9.99 -25.87 -20.15
C ALA A 84 -9.36 -25.76 -18.75
N LEU A 85 -9.71 -26.65 -17.82
CA LEU A 85 -9.08 -26.70 -16.50
C LEU A 85 -7.60 -27.09 -16.60
N GLU A 86 -7.27 -28.15 -17.35
CA GLU A 86 -5.89 -28.57 -17.60
C GLU A 86 -5.06 -27.44 -18.23
N GLU A 87 -5.59 -26.77 -19.26
CA GLU A 87 -4.94 -25.63 -19.91
C GLU A 87 -4.70 -24.46 -18.94
N THR A 88 -5.67 -24.14 -18.08
CA THR A 88 -5.47 -23.11 -17.06
C THR A 88 -4.45 -23.51 -16.00
N GLN A 89 -4.37 -24.81 -15.68
CA GLN A 89 -3.45 -25.31 -14.67
C GLN A 89 -2.01 -25.33 -15.19
N ASP A 90 -1.83 -25.66 -16.47
CA ASP A 90 -0.55 -25.53 -17.17
C ASP A 90 -0.12 -24.06 -17.27
N ALA A 91 -1.03 -23.15 -17.61
CA ALA A 91 -0.75 -21.71 -17.66
C ALA A 91 -0.35 -21.14 -16.29
N ILE A 92 -0.96 -21.64 -15.20
CA ILE A 92 -0.59 -21.28 -13.82
C ILE A 92 0.83 -21.76 -13.50
N GLN A 93 1.18 -23.01 -13.85
CA GLN A 93 2.52 -23.52 -13.61
C GLN A 93 3.58 -22.74 -14.41
N GLU A 94 3.28 -22.39 -15.65
CA GLU A 94 4.18 -21.60 -16.50
C GLU A 94 4.38 -20.18 -15.97
N THR A 95 3.31 -19.53 -15.49
CA THR A 95 3.43 -18.24 -14.81
C THR A 95 4.22 -18.34 -13.51
N GLN A 96 4.07 -19.42 -12.73
CA GLN A 96 4.88 -19.65 -11.54
C GLN A 96 6.38 -19.74 -11.86
N ARG A 97 6.76 -20.50 -12.89
CA ARG A 97 8.16 -20.61 -13.35
C ARG A 97 8.71 -19.27 -13.84
N ASN A 98 7.88 -18.47 -14.49
CA ASN A 98 8.28 -17.14 -14.94
C ASN A 98 8.52 -16.18 -13.75
N ILE A 99 7.70 -16.26 -12.71
CA ILE A 99 7.89 -15.49 -11.47
C ILE A 99 9.24 -15.86 -10.83
N GLU A 100 9.52 -17.16 -10.64
CA GLU A 100 10.78 -17.63 -10.06
C GLU A 100 12.01 -17.14 -10.87
N ARG A 101 11.92 -17.16 -12.20
CA ARG A 101 12.96 -16.64 -13.08
C ARG A 101 13.18 -15.14 -12.91
N LEU A 102 12.10 -14.36 -12.83
CA LEU A 102 12.17 -12.91 -12.64
C LEU A 102 12.72 -12.55 -11.26
N GLU A 103 12.36 -13.29 -10.22
CA GLU A 103 12.93 -13.12 -8.88
C GLU A 103 14.44 -13.41 -8.86
N ALA A 104 14.89 -14.46 -9.54
CA ALA A 104 16.30 -14.77 -9.68
C ALA A 104 17.06 -13.66 -10.44
N GLN A 105 16.47 -13.10 -11.50
CA GLN A 105 17.04 -11.97 -12.23
C GLN A 105 17.10 -10.69 -11.39
N LEU A 106 16.06 -10.41 -10.61
CA LEU A 106 16.02 -9.26 -9.71
C LEU A 106 17.13 -9.35 -8.64
N LYS A 107 17.36 -10.56 -8.10
CA LYS A 107 18.42 -10.84 -7.13
C LYS A 107 19.82 -10.66 -7.74
N ASP A 108 20.02 -11.09 -8.98
CA ASP A 108 21.28 -10.89 -9.71
C ASP A 108 21.55 -9.40 -10.00
N VAL A 109 20.52 -8.66 -10.43
CA VAL A 109 20.63 -7.20 -10.66
C VAL A 109 20.95 -6.45 -9.37
N THR A 110 20.25 -6.76 -8.27
CA THR A 110 20.47 -6.10 -6.97
C THR A 110 21.87 -6.38 -6.42
N ALA A 111 22.38 -7.62 -6.56
CA ALA A 111 23.75 -7.95 -6.18
C ALA A 111 24.80 -7.18 -7.01
N LYS A 112 24.57 -7.05 -8.33
CA LYS A 112 25.46 -6.27 -9.22
C LYS A 112 25.45 -4.78 -8.90
N THR A 113 24.30 -4.20 -8.58
CA THR A 113 24.20 -2.78 -8.19
C THR A 113 24.85 -2.51 -6.83
N ALA A 114 24.67 -3.40 -5.85
CA ALA A 114 25.32 -3.26 -4.55
C ALA A 114 26.85 -3.23 -4.68
N ASN A 115 27.41 -4.10 -5.53
CA ASN A 115 28.84 -4.14 -5.81
C ASN A 115 29.34 -2.85 -6.53
N LYS A 116 28.51 -2.27 -7.41
CA LYS A 116 28.84 -1.01 -8.10
C LYS A 116 28.90 0.18 -7.12
N ASP A 117 28.00 0.24 -6.16
CA ASP A 117 27.97 1.31 -5.16
C ASP A 117 29.12 1.20 -4.15
N GLU A 118 29.53 -0.02 -3.81
CA GLU A 118 30.73 -0.28 -3.02
C GLU A 118 32.01 0.14 -3.77
N LEU A 119 32.14 -0.23 -5.04
CA LEU A 119 33.26 0.20 -5.89
C LEU A 119 33.30 1.73 -6.04
N ARG A 120 32.14 2.38 -6.20
CA ARG A 120 32.06 3.84 -6.30
C ARG A 120 32.49 4.53 -5.02
N ARG A 121 32.08 4.00 -3.86
CA ARG A 121 32.53 4.50 -2.55
C ARG A 121 34.04 4.33 -2.36
N ALA A 122 34.58 3.16 -2.68
CA ALA A 122 36.02 2.90 -2.59
C ALA A 122 36.84 3.84 -3.51
N ALA A 123 36.35 4.11 -4.73
CA ALA A 123 36.99 5.03 -5.67
C ALA A 123 37.01 6.48 -5.15
N LEU A 124 35.90 6.95 -4.55
CA LEU A 124 35.84 8.27 -3.93
C LEU A 124 36.81 8.38 -2.75
N THR A 125 36.84 7.37 -1.86
CA THR A 125 37.78 7.36 -0.73
C THR A 125 39.24 7.34 -1.18
N LEU A 126 39.55 6.69 -2.31
CA LEU A 126 40.90 6.70 -2.87
C LEU A 126 41.26 8.08 -3.43
N ALA A 127 40.34 8.72 -4.16
CA ALA A 127 40.52 10.08 -4.67
C ALA A 127 40.69 11.11 -3.54
N ASP A 128 39.92 10.97 -2.46
CA ASP A 128 40.03 11.84 -1.28
C ASP A 128 41.40 11.68 -0.59
N ARG A 129 41.91 10.44 -0.49
CA ARG A 129 43.26 10.19 0.06
C ARG A 129 44.37 10.74 -0.83
N GLU A 130 44.25 10.60 -2.14
CA GLU A 130 45.23 11.18 -3.08
C GLU A 130 45.22 12.71 -3.03
N ASN A 131 44.04 13.33 -2.89
CA ASN A 131 43.93 14.78 -2.72
C ASN A 131 44.54 15.24 -1.40
N ALA A 132 44.28 14.54 -0.29
CA ALA A 132 44.91 14.85 1.00
C ALA A 132 46.44 14.75 0.93
N GLY A 133 46.98 13.73 0.25
CA GLY A 133 48.43 13.61 0.04
C GLY A 133 49.02 14.72 -0.85
N ARG A 134 48.25 15.22 -1.83
CA ARG A 134 48.65 16.37 -2.64
C ARG A 134 48.65 17.68 -1.84
N GLU A 135 47.63 17.89 -1.02
CA GLU A 135 47.57 19.04 -0.11
C GLU A 135 48.74 19.04 0.86
N GLU A 136 49.08 17.89 1.45
CA GLU A 136 50.25 17.74 2.33
C GLU A 136 51.58 18.05 1.60
N LEU A 137 51.73 17.62 0.34
CA LEU A 137 52.91 17.96 -0.47
C LEU A 137 52.98 19.46 -0.82
N VAL A 138 51.84 20.09 -1.07
CA VAL A 138 51.75 21.54 -1.32
C VAL A 138 52.08 22.33 -0.05
N GLU A 139 51.55 21.92 1.10
CA GLU A 139 51.88 22.51 2.40
C GLU A 139 53.36 22.35 2.74
N LEU A 140 53.95 21.17 2.49
CA LEU A 140 55.38 20.94 2.68
C LEU A 140 56.21 21.83 1.75
N TYR A 141 55.81 21.96 0.48
CA TYR A 141 56.47 22.86 -0.46
C TYR A 141 56.39 24.31 0.00
N HIS A 142 55.22 24.79 0.44
CA HIS A 142 55.06 26.14 1.00
C HIS A 142 55.88 26.32 2.29
N SER A 143 55.93 25.32 3.17
CA SER A 143 56.70 25.40 4.41
C SER A 143 58.20 25.43 4.18
N ILE A 144 58.71 24.76 3.15
CA ILE A 144 60.14 24.73 2.83
C ILE A 144 60.56 25.97 2.04
N SER A 145 59.72 26.39 1.09
CA SER A 145 60.09 27.45 0.13
C SER A 145 59.48 28.83 0.44
N GLY A 146 58.41 28.91 1.23
CA GLY A 146 57.65 30.15 1.40
C GLY A 146 57.03 30.69 0.09
N VAL A 147 57.07 29.92 -1.00
CA VAL A 147 56.61 30.31 -2.33
C VAL A 147 55.11 30.05 -2.45
N HIS A 148 54.35 31.05 -2.84
CA HIS A 148 52.92 30.95 -3.13
C HIS A 148 52.65 31.33 -4.58
N TRP A 149 51.81 30.56 -5.26
CA TRP A 149 51.38 30.82 -6.62
C TRP A 149 49.89 31.17 -6.63
N ASP A 150 49.55 32.41 -6.97
CA ASP A 150 48.15 32.84 -7.13
C ASP A 150 47.62 32.46 -8.53
N GLN A 151 48.51 32.43 -9.52
CA GLN A 151 48.23 32.04 -10.91
C GLN A 151 49.42 31.29 -11.49
N PRO A 152 49.24 30.54 -12.61
CA PRO A 152 50.34 29.81 -13.26
C PRO A 152 51.58 30.66 -13.57
N ASP A 153 51.38 31.97 -13.81
CA ASP A 153 52.45 32.90 -14.20
C ASP A 153 52.73 33.98 -13.12
N LEU A 154 52.07 33.90 -11.95
CA LEU A 154 52.18 34.91 -10.89
C LEU A 154 52.29 34.26 -9.51
N GLY A 155 53.45 34.43 -8.89
CA GLY A 155 53.72 33.98 -7.52
C GLY A 155 54.57 34.95 -6.72
N TYR A 156 54.68 34.70 -5.43
CA TYR A 156 55.46 35.48 -4.48
C TYR A 156 56.12 34.58 -3.43
N VAL A 157 57.18 35.08 -2.79
CA VAL A 157 57.81 34.46 -1.62
C VAL A 157 57.48 35.28 -0.38
N LEU A 158 56.97 34.65 0.66
CA LEU A 158 56.76 35.27 1.97
C LEU A 158 58.10 35.32 2.73
N SER A 159 58.63 36.52 2.96
CA SER A 159 59.76 36.77 3.88
C SER A 159 59.29 37.57 5.09
N GLU A 160 60.09 37.61 6.16
CA GLU A 160 59.71 38.22 7.47
C GLU A 160 59.28 39.70 7.38
N GLU A 161 59.68 40.44 6.35
CA GLU A 161 59.44 41.88 6.22
C GLU A 161 58.45 42.26 5.10
N ILE A 162 58.53 41.67 3.90
CA ILE A 162 57.69 42.03 2.74
C ILE A 162 57.58 40.85 1.77
N ALA A 163 56.39 40.56 1.23
CA ALA A 163 56.21 39.57 0.16
C ALA A 163 56.89 40.02 -1.15
N LYS A 164 57.76 39.17 -1.72
CA LYS A 164 58.53 39.51 -2.94
C LYS A 164 57.97 38.75 -4.16
N PRO A 165 57.65 39.45 -5.28
CA PRO A 165 57.10 38.79 -6.47
C PRO A 165 58.17 37.98 -7.22
N ILE A 166 57.75 36.86 -7.81
CA ILE A 166 58.61 36.01 -8.63
C ILE A 166 58.44 36.40 -10.10
N ARG A 167 59.55 36.66 -10.81
CA ARG A 167 59.54 37.00 -12.24
C ARG A 167 60.72 36.36 -12.95
N PHE A 168 60.45 35.45 -13.87
CA PHE A 168 61.47 34.74 -14.62
C PHE A 168 61.12 34.65 -16.12
N SER A 169 62.16 34.65 -16.95
CA SER A 169 62.08 34.51 -18.41
C SER A 169 62.36 33.09 -18.90
N SER A 170 62.92 32.22 -18.04
CA SER A 170 63.20 30.81 -18.31
C SER A 170 63.06 29.97 -17.04
N CYS A 171 62.79 28.67 -17.15
CA CYS A 171 62.64 27.77 -16.00
C CYS A 171 63.94 27.54 -15.22
N VAL A 172 65.10 27.66 -15.86
CA VAL A 172 66.42 27.51 -15.21
C VAL A 172 66.72 28.75 -14.36
N ASP A 173 66.49 29.94 -14.92
CA ASP A 173 66.66 31.21 -14.19
C ASP A 173 65.66 31.31 -13.02
N ALA A 174 64.42 30.83 -13.23
CA ALA A 174 63.39 30.74 -12.19
C ALA A 174 63.84 29.91 -10.99
N THR A 175 64.40 28.72 -11.25
CA THR A 175 64.80 27.79 -10.20
C THR A 175 65.92 28.37 -9.35
N ASN A 176 66.92 29.00 -9.98
CA ASN A 176 68.02 29.65 -9.27
C ASN A 176 67.54 30.86 -8.45
N GLN A 177 66.70 31.72 -9.05
CA GLN A 177 66.11 32.87 -8.36
C GLN A 177 65.29 32.46 -7.14
N LEU A 178 64.49 31.40 -7.24
CA LEU A 178 63.70 30.88 -6.13
C LEU A 178 64.60 30.40 -4.98
N TRP A 179 65.64 29.61 -5.26
CA TRP A 179 66.57 29.15 -4.23
C TRP A 179 67.37 30.27 -3.57
N GLU A 180 67.70 31.34 -4.30
CA GLU A 180 68.31 32.54 -3.71
C GLU A 180 67.35 33.29 -2.79
N MET A 181 66.06 33.37 -3.16
CA MET A 181 65.03 34.03 -2.34
C MET A 181 64.66 33.25 -1.07
N ILE A 182 64.78 31.92 -1.10
CA ILE A 182 64.51 31.03 0.05
C ILE A 182 65.65 31.08 1.09
N ASN A 183 66.89 31.30 0.66
CA ASN A 183 68.09 31.27 1.52
C ASN A 183 68.51 32.64 2.08
N MET A 184 67.73 33.71 1.84
CA MET A 184 67.96 35.06 2.40
C MET A 184 67.16 35.27 3.68
#